data_AF-A0A550HXR9-F1
#
_entry.id   AF-A0A550HXR9-F1
#
_cell.length_a   1.000
_cell.length_b   1.000
_cell.length_c   1.000
_cell.angle_alpha   90.00
_cell.angle_beta   90.00
_cell.angle_gamma   90.00
#
_symmetry.space_group_name_H-M   'P 1'
#
loop_
_entity.id
_entity.type
_entity.pdbx_description
1 polymer ?
#
loop_
_entity_poly.entity_id
_entity_poly.type
_entity_poly.pdbx_seq_one_letter_code
_entity_poly.pdbx_strand_id
1 'polypeptide(L)'
;DYYSRVPGTVIENNVIENSGYRGVHLQYQSGFIFNNNSVSIQPHYNGTSLWVSDSEGGGEIINNRLIGGGPGYHGVYLGSCQSPVENPGLIANNVIANSSEQSIQFGGNTNYRVYHNSVNNQGGGRAFRMGSGSGNELRNNIFRSNSGYAIEVYNSSGISSSDYNDFFTSGGYLGRWGNTNIPDLPTWQATSNSLSQIQICTPRQNNFRMQEHLFQKWQQI
;
A
#
# COMPACT_ATOMS: atom_id res chain seq x y z
N ASP A 1 6.65 28.07 17.29
CA ASP A 1 6.18 26.88 16.55
C ASP A 1 7.35 26.24 15.82
N TYR A 2 7.84 25.09 16.29
CA TYR A 2 9.16 24.58 15.88
C TYR A 2 9.14 23.62 14.68
N TYR A 3 7.99 23.37 14.04
CA TYR A 3 7.92 22.62 12.78
C TYR A 3 6.74 23.11 11.92
N SER A 4 6.92 24.21 11.20
CA SER A 4 6.00 24.55 10.10
C SER A 4 6.18 23.52 8.99
N ARG A 5 5.17 22.71 8.71
CA ARG A 5 5.22 21.77 7.58
C ARG A 5 5.25 22.56 6.27
N VAL A 6 6.08 22.11 5.34
CA VAL A 6 6.34 22.87 4.09
C VAL A 6 5.33 22.44 3.01
N PRO A 7 4.51 23.35 2.46
CA PRO A 7 3.67 23.06 1.31
C PRO A 7 4.45 23.15 -0.01
N GLY A 8 3.89 22.60 -1.08
CA GLY A 8 4.36 22.83 -2.45
C GLY A 8 5.45 21.88 -2.94
N THR A 9 5.74 20.80 -2.21
CA THR A 9 6.64 19.75 -2.72
C THR A 9 5.93 18.93 -3.79
N VAL A 10 6.48 18.98 -5.00
CA VAL A 10 5.98 18.27 -6.18
C VAL A 10 7.12 17.47 -6.79
N ILE A 11 6.95 16.16 -6.88
CA ILE A 11 7.87 15.24 -7.54
C ILE A 11 7.05 14.46 -8.55
N GLU A 12 7.17 14.82 -9.82
CA GLU A 12 6.38 14.21 -10.89
C GLU A 12 7.21 13.86 -12.12
N ASN A 13 6.82 12.78 -12.80
CA ASN A 13 7.41 12.35 -14.07
C ASN A 13 8.91 12.04 -14.01
N ASN A 14 9.39 11.52 -12.88
CA ASN A 14 10.80 11.17 -12.70
C ASN A 14 11.06 9.66 -12.84
N VAL A 15 12.29 9.34 -13.22
CA VAL A 15 12.87 8.01 -13.10
C VAL A 15 13.98 8.07 -12.04
N ILE A 16 13.82 7.32 -10.95
CA ILE A 16 14.78 7.25 -9.84
C ILE A 16 15.27 5.81 -9.74
N GLU A 17 16.51 5.58 -10.13
CA GLU A 17 17.10 4.25 -10.22
C GLU A 17 18.37 4.15 -9.42
N ASN A 18 18.75 2.92 -9.06
CA ASN A 18 20.02 2.62 -8.39
C ASN A 18 20.23 3.31 -7.03
N SER A 19 19.15 3.75 -6.38
CA SER A 19 19.25 4.21 -5.00
C SER A 19 19.52 3.03 -4.05
N GLY A 20 20.31 3.27 -2.99
CA GLY A 20 20.64 2.27 -1.97
C GLY A 20 19.58 2.18 -0.89
N TYR A 21 19.55 3.14 0.04
CA TYR A 21 18.70 3.05 1.23
C TYR A 21 17.27 3.54 1.02
N ARG A 22 17.07 4.68 0.35
CA ARG A 22 15.75 5.24 0.06
C ARG A 22 15.69 5.83 -1.34
N GLY A 23 14.66 5.50 -2.12
CA GLY A 23 14.40 6.15 -3.40
C GLY A 23 14.04 7.62 -3.19
N VAL A 24 12.98 7.86 -2.44
CA VAL A 24 12.54 9.21 -2.02
C VAL A 24 12.19 9.21 -0.54
N HIS A 25 12.59 10.26 0.15
CA HIS A 25 12.26 10.51 1.55
C HIS A 25 11.59 11.89 1.69
N LEU A 26 10.31 11.90 2.02
CA LEU A 26 9.51 13.10 2.31
C LEU A 26 9.24 13.16 3.81
N GLN A 27 9.70 14.21 4.47
CA GLN A 27 9.46 14.40 5.90
C GLN A 27 8.97 15.83 6.17
N TYR A 28 8.01 16.00 7.09
CA TYR A 28 7.45 17.31 7.46
C TYR A 28 6.85 18.10 6.28
N GLN A 29 6.17 17.41 5.37
CA GLN A 29 5.51 18.01 4.21
C GLN A 29 4.05 18.36 4.51
N SER A 30 3.47 19.29 3.75
CA SER A 30 2.04 19.57 3.72
C SER A 30 1.51 19.45 2.30
N GLY A 31 0.58 18.51 2.06
CA GLY A 31 -0.04 18.33 0.74
C GLY A 31 0.94 18.01 -0.39
N PHE A 32 1.91 17.12 -0.16
CA PHE A 32 2.91 16.76 -1.17
C PHE A 32 2.27 16.05 -2.38
N ILE A 33 2.89 16.20 -3.55
CA ILE A 33 2.50 15.50 -4.78
C ILE A 33 3.66 14.59 -5.20
N PHE A 34 3.41 13.29 -5.28
CA PHE A 34 4.34 12.28 -5.77
C PHE A 34 3.65 11.44 -6.85
N ASN A 35 3.61 11.94 -8.08
CA ASN A 35 2.79 11.36 -9.14
C ASN A 35 3.60 10.97 -10.40
N ASN A 36 3.20 9.89 -11.08
CA ASN A 36 3.77 9.45 -12.35
C ASN A 36 5.30 9.18 -12.31
N ASN A 37 5.84 8.76 -11.16
CA ASN A 37 7.27 8.43 -11.02
C ASN A 37 7.52 6.93 -11.17
N SER A 38 8.68 6.56 -11.69
CA SER A 38 9.23 5.21 -11.65
C SER A 38 10.41 5.17 -10.69
N VAL A 39 10.31 4.38 -9.61
CA VAL A 39 11.36 4.22 -8.61
C VAL A 39 11.80 2.76 -8.58
N SER A 40 13.09 2.55 -8.80
CA SER A 40 13.77 1.29 -8.56
C SER A 40 14.95 1.48 -7.63
N ILE A 41 14.97 0.73 -6.52
CA ILE A 41 16.12 0.75 -5.61
C ILE A 41 16.86 -0.59 -5.66
N GLN A 42 18.17 -0.55 -5.46
CA GLN A 42 18.99 -1.76 -5.34
C GLN A 42 18.62 -2.52 -4.06
N PRO A 43 18.74 -3.86 -4.04
CA PRO A 43 18.50 -4.64 -2.84
C PRO A 43 19.37 -4.14 -1.67
N HIS A 44 18.72 -3.63 -0.63
CA HIS A 44 19.38 -3.08 0.55
C HIS A 44 18.62 -3.47 1.82
N TYR A 45 19.34 -3.59 2.93
CA TYR A 45 18.74 -3.83 4.24
C TYR A 45 17.87 -2.64 4.65
N ASN A 46 16.59 -2.86 4.95
CA ASN A 46 15.61 -1.81 5.24
C ASN A 46 15.47 -0.77 4.12
N GLY A 47 15.69 -1.17 2.86
CA GLY A 47 15.48 -0.29 1.71
C GLY A 47 14.03 0.19 1.60
N THR A 48 13.80 1.38 1.05
CA THR A 48 12.43 1.88 0.81
C THR A 48 12.30 2.64 -0.50
N SER A 49 11.32 2.34 -1.36
CA SER A 49 11.12 3.17 -2.57
C SER A 49 10.61 4.57 -2.22
N LEU A 50 9.55 4.65 -1.41
CA LEU A 50 8.99 5.92 -0.94
C LEU A 50 8.78 5.88 0.57
N TRP A 51 9.50 6.73 1.29
CA TRP A 51 9.31 6.95 2.71
C TRP A 51 8.68 8.32 2.93
N VAL A 52 7.52 8.35 3.58
CA VAL A 52 6.87 9.58 4.00
C VAL A 52 6.68 9.54 5.52
N SER A 53 7.11 10.57 6.22
CA SER A 53 6.83 10.69 7.66
C SER A 53 6.47 12.09 8.12
N ASP A 54 5.73 12.16 9.23
CA ASP A 54 5.42 13.38 9.97
C ASP A 54 4.77 14.50 9.12
N SER A 55 4.04 14.12 8.06
CA SER A 55 3.49 15.02 7.05
C SER A 55 1.98 15.23 7.24
N GLU A 56 1.44 16.36 6.77
CA GLU A 56 0.02 16.69 6.91
C GLU A 56 -0.65 17.15 5.61
N GLY A 57 -1.92 17.54 5.70
CA GLY A 57 -2.61 18.32 4.66
C GLY A 57 -3.19 17.50 3.50
N GLY A 58 -2.99 16.18 3.51
CA GLY A 58 -3.44 15.28 2.44
C GLY A 58 -2.49 15.28 1.25
N GLY A 59 -1.57 14.31 1.19
CA GLY A 59 -0.65 14.13 0.06
C GLY A 59 -1.12 13.09 -0.95
N GLU A 60 -0.60 13.19 -2.18
CA GLU A 60 -0.91 12.31 -3.30
C GLU A 60 0.27 11.42 -3.68
N ILE A 61 -0.01 10.13 -3.85
CA ILE A 61 0.90 9.11 -4.39
C ILE A 61 0.13 8.42 -5.50
N ILE A 62 0.22 8.92 -6.74
CA ILE A 62 -0.65 8.48 -7.84
C ILE A 62 0.14 8.04 -9.07
N ASN A 63 -0.28 6.95 -9.73
CA ASN A 63 0.29 6.47 -10.99
C ASN A 63 1.80 6.14 -10.94
N ASN A 64 2.34 5.80 -9.79
CA ASN A 64 3.76 5.47 -9.67
C ASN A 64 4.02 3.98 -9.90
N ARG A 65 5.25 3.67 -10.33
CA ARG A 65 5.80 2.31 -10.38
C ARG A 65 6.94 2.20 -9.38
N LEU A 66 6.74 1.45 -8.29
CA LEU A 66 7.66 1.35 -7.18
C LEU A 66 8.13 -0.10 -7.01
N ILE A 67 9.39 -0.36 -7.35
CA ILE A 67 9.93 -1.72 -7.41
C ILE A 67 11.25 -1.80 -6.65
N GLY A 68 11.37 -2.80 -5.79
CA GLY A 68 12.61 -3.02 -5.05
C GLY A 68 12.61 -4.33 -4.29
N GLY A 69 13.57 -4.48 -3.40
CA GLY A 69 13.72 -5.67 -2.59
C GLY A 69 14.88 -5.54 -1.60
N GLY A 70 15.30 -6.68 -1.05
CA GLY A 70 16.26 -6.75 0.04
C GLY A 70 15.58 -6.93 1.40
N PRO A 71 16.27 -7.50 2.41
CA PRO A 71 15.66 -7.77 3.71
C PRO A 71 15.13 -6.50 4.37
N GLY A 72 13.94 -6.55 4.96
CA GLY A 72 13.32 -5.40 5.61
C GLY A 72 12.77 -4.31 4.68
N TYR A 73 12.69 -4.59 3.37
CA TYR A 73 12.29 -3.60 2.39
C TYR A 73 10.81 -3.17 2.53
N HIS A 74 10.57 -1.88 2.32
CA HIS A 74 9.25 -1.28 2.17
C HIS A 74 9.04 -0.71 0.76
N GLY A 75 7.92 -1.00 0.10
CA GLY A 75 7.57 -0.29 -1.15
C GLY A 75 7.22 1.17 -0.86
N VAL A 76 6.15 1.34 -0.10
CA VAL A 76 5.66 2.62 0.41
C VAL A 76 5.56 2.52 1.92
N TYR A 77 6.23 3.42 2.63
CA TYR A 77 6.06 3.62 4.06
C TYR A 77 5.45 5.00 4.30
N LEU A 78 4.33 5.06 5.03
CA LEU A 78 3.79 6.28 5.60
C LEU A 78 3.78 6.13 7.12
N GLY A 79 4.42 7.05 7.85
CA GLY A 79 4.42 7.07 9.32
C GLY A 79 4.00 8.42 9.87
N SER A 80 3.12 8.44 10.88
CA SER A 80 2.66 9.69 11.52
C SER A 80 2.12 10.74 10.54
N CYS A 81 1.50 10.32 9.43
CA CYS A 81 0.95 11.23 8.43
C CYS A 81 -0.53 11.51 8.66
N GLN A 82 -0.94 12.78 8.66
CA GLN A 82 -2.29 13.19 9.06
C GLN A 82 -3.00 13.99 7.97
N SER A 83 -4.14 13.50 7.51
CA SER A 83 -4.96 14.23 6.54
C SER A 83 -6.27 14.67 7.20
N PRO A 84 -6.84 15.84 6.85
CA PRO A 84 -8.19 16.19 7.25
C PRO A 84 -9.22 15.30 6.53
N VAL A 85 -10.38 15.05 7.15
CA VAL A 85 -11.45 14.24 6.54
C VAL A 85 -11.95 14.86 5.23
N GLU A 86 -11.97 16.19 5.17
CA GLU A 86 -12.41 16.96 3.99
C GLU A 86 -11.40 16.98 2.84
N ASN A 87 -10.14 16.63 3.12
CA ASN A 87 -9.09 16.48 2.11
C ASN A 87 -8.19 15.29 2.47
N PRO A 88 -8.70 14.05 2.31
CA PRO A 88 -7.96 12.87 2.69
C PRO A 88 -6.77 12.65 1.75
N GLY A 89 -5.65 12.16 2.27
CA GLY A 89 -4.51 11.80 1.44
C GLY A 89 -4.85 10.62 0.53
N LEU A 90 -4.24 10.57 -0.66
CA LEU A 90 -4.61 9.62 -1.71
C LEU A 90 -3.41 8.80 -2.18
N ILE A 91 -3.53 7.48 -2.11
CA ILE A 91 -2.58 6.52 -2.67
C ILE A 91 -3.34 5.73 -3.73
N ALA A 92 -3.16 6.07 -5.00
CA ALA A 92 -4.00 5.50 -6.05
C ALA A 92 -3.30 5.10 -7.34
N ASN A 93 -3.80 4.03 -7.97
CA ASN A 93 -3.33 3.54 -9.27
C ASN A 93 -1.82 3.31 -9.37
N ASN A 94 -1.18 2.94 -8.26
CA ASN A 94 0.24 2.60 -8.25
C ASN A 94 0.45 1.12 -8.54
N VAL A 95 1.61 0.80 -9.13
CA VAL A 95 2.14 -0.55 -9.23
C VAL A 95 3.27 -0.69 -8.24
N ILE A 96 3.10 -1.53 -7.22
CA ILE A 96 4.07 -1.71 -6.13
C ILE A 96 4.46 -3.17 -6.07
N ALA A 97 5.74 -3.48 -6.26
CA ALA A 97 6.23 -4.85 -6.26
C ALA A 97 7.55 -5.00 -5.50
N ASN A 98 7.65 -6.05 -4.69
CA ASN A 98 8.89 -6.46 -4.02
C ASN A 98 8.86 -7.93 -3.63
N SER A 99 9.92 -8.41 -2.98
CA SER A 99 10.05 -9.80 -2.53
C SER A 99 10.43 -9.92 -1.04
N SER A 100 10.02 -8.94 -0.21
CA SER A 100 10.50 -8.80 1.17
C SER A 100 9.36 -8.44 2.13
N GLU A 101 9.55 -7.49 3.05
CA GLU A 101 8.77 -7.38 4.28
C GLU A 101 7.40 -6.71 4.12
N GLN A 102 7.30 -5.49 3.59
CA GLN A 102 6.00 -4.82 3.35
C GLN A 102 5.96 -4.11 2.00
N SER A 103 4.87 -4.26 1.25
CA SER A 103 4.71 -3.45 0.02
C SER A 103 4.14 -2.08 0.32
N ILE A 104 3.09 -2.00 1.14
CA ILE A 104 2.60 -0.76 1.73
C ILE A 104 2.54 -0.94 3.24
N GLN A 105 3.12 0.01 3.98
CA GLN A 105 3.06 0.05 5.44
C GLN A 105 2.55 1.40 5.94
N PHE A 106 1.54 1.35 6.81
CA PHE A 106 1.06 2.49 7.59
C PHE A 106 1.50 2.36 9.04
N GLY A 107 2.14 3.41 9.56
CA GLY A 107 2.63 3.51 10.94
C GLY A 107 2.09 4.73 11.67
N GLY A 108 0.77 4.80 11.86
CA GLY A 108 0.13 5.89 12.62
C GLY A 108 -0.49 6.97 11.76
N ASN A 109 -1.12 6.61 10.63
CA ASN A 109 -1.67 7.58 9.69
C ASN A 109 -3.17 7.80 9.89
N THR A 110 -3.65 9.00 9.56
CA THR A 110 -5.08 9.33 9.63
C THR A 110 -5.64 9.82 8.30
N ASN A 111 -6.84 9.32 7.97
CA ASN A 111 -7.64 9.75 6.83
C ASN A 111 -6.95 9.61 5.46
N TYR A 112 -6.30 8.47 5.18
CA TYR A 112 -5.78 8.15 3.85
C TYR A 112 -6.69 7.18 3.08
N ARG A 113 -6.80 7.40 1.77
CA ARG A 113 -7.52 6.56 0.83
C ARG A 113 -6.53 5.76 -0.02
N VAL A 114 -6.58 4.45 0.05
CA VAL A 114 -5.73 3.55 -0.73
C VAL A 114 -6.61 2.89 -1.78
N TYR A 115 -6.59 3.37 -3.03
CA TYR A 115 -7.55 2.97 -4.05
C TYR A 115 -6.91 2.46 -5.35
N HIS A 116 -7.44 1.41 -5.96
CA HIS A 116 -7.04 0.97 -7.32
C HIS A 116 -5.56 0.61 -7.50
N ASN A 117 -4.84 0.29 -6.42
CA ASN A 117 -3.43 -0.08 -6.51
C ASN A 117 -3.26 -1.55 -6.88
N SER A 118 -2.19 -1.87 -7.61
CA SER A 118 -1.74 -3.23 -7.89
C SER A 118 -0.50 -3.54 -7.06
N VAL A 119 -0.64 -4.40 -6.05
CA VAL A 119 0.40 -4.67 -5.06
C VAL A 119 0.79 -6.15 -5.09
N ASN A 120 2.07 -6.43 -5.35
CA ASN A 120 2.61 -7.78 -5.46
C ASN A 120 3.86 -7.97 -4.59
N ASN A 121 3.67 -8.55 -3.40
CA ASN A 121 4.76 -9.09 -2.60
C ASN A 121 5.04 -10.54 -3.02
N GLN A 122 6.21 -10.79 -3.59
CA GLN A 122 6.67 -12.09 -4.07
C GLN A 122 7.36 -12.93 -2.97
N GLY A 123 7.59 -12.34 -1.80
CA GLY A 123 8.21 -12.98 -0.64
C GLY A 123 7.22 -13.39 0.45
N GLY A 124 7.74 -13.59 1.65
CA GLY A 124 6.96 -13.96 2.84
C GLY A 124 6.39 -12.78 3.63
N GLY A 125 6.46 -11.56 3.11
CA GLY A 125 5.97 -10.36 3.80
C GLY A 125 4.51 -10.03 3.54
N ARG A 126 4.13 -8.81 3.89
CA ARG A 126 2.77 -8.30 3.74
C ARG A 126 2.61 -7.53 2.43
N ALA A 127 1.49 -7.70 1.74
CA ALA A 127 1.14 -6.79 0.65
C ALA A 127 0.70 -5.45 1.25
N PHE A 128 -0.21 -5.47 2.21
CA PHE A 128 -0.60 -4.29 2.98
C PHE A 128 -0.47 -4.53 4.48
N ARG A 129 0.14 -3.57 5.20
CA ARG A 129 0.28 -3.59 6.66
C ARG A 129 -0.23 -2.29 7.28
N MET A 130 -1.29 -2.38 8.07
CA MET A 130 -1.78 -1.32 8.94
C MET A 130 -1.27 -1.53 10.36
N GLY A 131 -0.29 -0.74 10.79
CA GLY A 131 0.25 -0.76 12.15
C GLY A 131 -0.68 -0.06 13.14
N SER A 132 -0.98 1.22 12.89
CA SER A 132 -1.84 2.08 13.70
C SER A 132 -2.37 3.24 12.86
N GLY A 133 -3.41 3.91 13.35
CA GLY A 133 -4.06 5.02 12.66
C GLY A 133 -5.56 5.06 12.89
N SER A 134 -6.26 5.89 12.11
CA SER A 134 -7.73 5.93 12.08
C SER A 134 -8.26 6.56 10.77
N GLY A 135 -9.50 6.22 10.41
CA GLY A 135 -10.18 6.84 9.27
C GLY A 135 -9.58 6.51 7.89
N ASN A 136 -8.70 5.51 7.80
CA ASN A 136 -8.13 5.08 6.52
C ASN A 136 -9.08 4.13 5.80
N GLU A 137 -9.10 4.20 4.48
CA GLU A 137 -9.99 3.38 3.66
C GLU A 137 -9.25 2.65 2.55
N LEU A 138 -9.65 1.41 2.29
CA LEU A 138 -9.12 0.60 1.21
C LEU A 138 -10.22 0.31 0.20
N ARG A 139 -9.99 0.53 -1.10
CA ARG A 139 -11.00 0.20 -2.11
C ARG A 139 -10.42 -0.23 -3.44
N ASN A 140 -10.99 -1.27 -4.05
CA ASN A 140 -10.65 -1.71 -5.41
C ASN A 140 -9.14 -1.99 -5.63
N ASN A 141 -8.39 -2.37 -4.59
CA ASN A 141 -6.99 -2.74 -4.75
C ASN A 141 -6.84 -4.22 -5.02
N ILE A 142 -5.69 -4.59 -5.60
CA ILE A 142 -5.23 -5.98 -5.67
C ILE A 142 -4.04 -6.10 -4.72
N PHE A 143 -4.18 -6.93 -3.68
CA PHE A 143 -3.16 -7.20 -2.68
C PHE A 143 -2.74 -8.66 -2.74
N ARG A 144 -1.56 -8.91 -3.30
CA ARG A 144 -0.95 -10.24 -3.39
C ARG A 144 0.25 -10.34 -2.46
N SER A 145 0.27 -11.37 -1.62
CA SER A 145 1.50 -11.90 -1.02
C SER A 145 1.79 -13.30 -1.58
N ASN A 146 3.05 -13.74 -1.57
CA ASN A 146 3.38 -15.09 -2.00
C ASN A 146 3.11 -16.07 -0.86
N SER A 147 3.83 -15.93 0.26
CA SER A 147 3.68 -16.83 1.41
C SER A 147 3.33 -16.13 2.73
N GLY A 148 3.30 -14.79 2.75
CA GLY A 148 2.86 -14.00 3.90
C GLY A 148 1.39 -13.60 3.84
N TYR A 149 1.04 -12.47 4.45
CA TYR A 149 -0.33 -11.98 4.49
C TYR A 149 -0.64 -11.05 3.32
N ALA A 150 -1.80 -11.24 2.68
CA ALA A 150 -2.31 -10.23 1.74
C ALA A 150 -2.62 -8.92 2.49
N ILE A 151 -3.13 -9.03 3.71
CA ILE A 151 -3.44 -7.89 4.57
C ILE A 151 -3.16 -8.20 6.05
N GLU A 152 -2.44 -7.31 6.73
CA GLU A 152 -2.27 -7.32 8.19
C GLU A 152 -2.81 -6.02 8.77
N VAL A 153 -3.74 -6.14 9.70
CA VAL A 153 -4.29 -5.01 10.47
C VAL A 153 -3.99 -5.24 11.93
N TYR A 154 -2.94 -4.60 12.43
CA TYR A 154 -2.50 -4.76 13.81
C TYR A 154 -3.39 -4.01 14.80
N ASN A 155 -3.80 -2.78 14.45
CA ASN A 155 -4.75 -1.98 15.22
C ASN A 155 -6.10 -1.94 14.49
N SER A 156 -7.15 -2.47 15.12
CA SER A 156 -8.47 -2.66 14.50
C SER A 156 -9.19 -1.35 14.12
N SER A 157 -8.87 -0.23 14.76
CA SER A 157 -9.42 1.10 14.42
C SER A 157 -8.70 1.78 13.25
N GLY A 158 -7.62 1.19 12.74
CA GLY A 158 -6.80 1.77 11.67
C GLY A 158 -7.52 1.91 10.33
N ILE A 159 -8.51 1.05 10.06
CA ILE A 159 -9.29 1.03 8.82
C ILE A 159 -10.76 1.27 9.14
N SER A 160 -11.37 2.29 8.53
CA SER A 160 -12.80 2.60 8.65
C SER A 160 -13.66 1.91 7.59
N SER A 161 -13.09 1.58 6.42
CA SER A 161 -13.76 0.79 5.37
C SER A 161 -12.74 0.08 4.48
N SER A 162 -13.12 -1.08 3.93
CA SER A 162 -12.26 -1.88 3.04
C SER A 162 -13.07 -2.66 2.00
N ASP A 163 -13.63 -1.97 1.00
CA ASP A 163 -14.59 -2.58 0.07
C ASP A 163 -13.99 -2.92 -1.31
N TYR A 164 -14.48 -3.97 -1.97
CA TYR A 164 -14.08 -4.35 -3.33
C TYR A 164 -12.57 -4.63 -3.54
N ASN A 165 -11.83 -4.98 -2.48
CA ASN A 165 -10.42 -5.35 -2.60
C ASN A 165 -10.27 -6.85 -2.92
N ASP A 166 -9.29 -7.18 -3.76
CA ASP A 166 -8.87 -8.56 -4.03
C ASP A 166 -7.66 -8.91 -3.17
N PHE A 167 -7.77 -9.96 -2.36
CA PHE A 167 -6.74 -10.43 -1.45
C PHE A 167 -6.31 -11.83 -1.86
N PHE A 168 -5.03 -12.00 -2.15
CA PHE A 168 -4.47 -13.30 -2.52
C PHE A 168 -3.18 -13.60 -1.76
N THR A 169 -3.07 -14.84 -1.28
CA THR A 169 -1.81 -15.41 -0.80
C THR A 169 -1.76 -16.90 -1.07
N SER A 170 -0.56 -17.44 -1.26
CA SER A 170 -0.30 -18.89 -1.25
C SER A 170 0.18 -19.37 0.12
N GLY A 171 0.25 -18.48 1.12
CA GLY A 171 0.48 -18.81 2.53
C GLY A 171 -0.74 -19.45 3.20
N GLY A 172 -0.54 -19.96 4.42
CA GLY A 172 -1.59 -20.66 5.17
C GLY A 172 -2.70 -19.74 5.75
N TYR A 173 -2.53 -18.42 5.67
CA TYR A 173 -3.49 -17.45 6.17
C TYR A 173 -3.62 -16.28 5.21
N LEU A 174 -4.84 -15.94 4.82
CA LEU A 174 -5.16 -14.77 4.00
C LEU A 174 -4.61 -13.47 4.61
N GLY A 175 -4.79 -13.31 5.92
CA GLY A 175 -4.44 -12.08 6.61
C GLY A 175 -4.26 -12.25 8.11
N ARG A 176 -4.10 -11.11 8.79
CA ARG A 176 -4.06 -11.05 10.26
C ARG A 176 -4.84 -9.85 10.76
N TRP A 177 -5.66 -10.07 11.79
CA TRP A 177 -6.46 -9.04 12.47
C TRP A 177 -6.09 -9.01 13.95
N GLY A 178 -5.47 -7.92 14.40
CA GLY A 178 -4.84 -7.82 15.71
C GLY A 178 -3.77 -8.92 15.90
N ASN A 179 -4.02 -9.79 16.87
CA ASN A 179 -3.17 -10.95 17.16
C ASN A 179 -3.70 -12.27 16.58
N THR A 180 -4.78 -12.22 15.79
CA THR A 180 -5.44 -13.39 15.23
C THR A 180 -5.06 -13.57 13.77
N ASN A 181 -4.50 -14.73 13.42
CA ASN A 181 -4.30 -15.11 12.03
C ASN A 181 -5.63 -15.52 11.41
N ILE A 182 -5.90 -15.05 10.20
CA ILE A 182 -7.18 -15.21 9.52
C ILE A 182 -6.96 -16.11 8.29
N PRO A 183 -7.54 -17.32 8.27
CA PRO A 183 -7.27 -18.31 7.24
C PRO A 183 -7.82 -17.90 5.87
N ASP A 184 -9.00 -17.29 5.84
CA ASP A 184 -9.76 -17.06 4.62
C ASP A 184 -10.64 -15.80 4.70
N LEU A 185 -11.26 -15.46 3.58
CA LEU A 185 -12.10 -14.26 3.45
C LEU A 185 -13.37 -14.32 4.31
N PRO A 186 -14.10 -15.46 4.42
CA PRO A 186 -15.24 -15.54 5.33
C PRO A 186 -14.86 -15.24 6.78
N THR A 187 -13.74 -15.78 7.26
CA THR A 187 -13.26 -15.51 8.62
C THR A 187 -12.83 -14.05 8.78
N TRP A 188 -12.23 -13.46 7.74
CA TRP A 188 -11.90 -12.03 7.71
C TRP A 188 -13.14 -11.17 7.90
N GLN A 189 -14.19 -11.39 7.11
CA GLN A 189 -15.44 -10.63 7.18
C GLN A 189 -16.11 -10.74 8.54
N ALA A 190 -16.14 -11.94 9.13
CA ALA A 190 -16.70 -12.17 10.45
C ALA A 190 -15.89 -11.46 11.55
N THR A 191 -14.55 -11.50 11.46
CA THR A 191 -13.67 -10.95 12.50
C THR A 191 -13.55 -9.43 12.42
N SER A 192 -13.56 -8.87 11.22
CA SER A 192 -13.43 -7.42 11.00
C SER A 192 -14.78 -6.69 11.07
N ASN A 193 -15.85 -7.30 11.58
CA ASN A 193 -17.21 -6.76 11.60
C ASN A 193 -17.67 -6.20 10.25
N SER A 194 -17.45 -6.95 9.17
CA SER A 194 -17.83 -6.59 7.79
C SER A 194 -17.14 -5.36 7.18
N LEU A 195 -15.97 -4.95 7.67
CA LEU A 195 -15.12 -3.97 6.96
C LEU A 195 -14.74 -4.36 5.52
N SER A 196 -15.14 -5.53 5.02
CA SER A 196 -14.97 -5.90 3.63
C SER A 196 -16.24 -6.46 3.01
N GLN A 197 -16.78 -5.74 2.04
CA GLN A 197 -17.65 -6.34 1.04
C GLN A 197 -16.85 -6.47 -0.26
N ILE A 198 -16.22 -7.63 -0.54
CA ILE A 198 -16.43 -8.37 -1.81
C ILE A 198 -15.78 -9.74 -2.04
N GLN A 199 -16.52 -10.50 -2.87
CA GLN A 199 -16.28 -11.66 -3.75
C GLN A 199 -14.91 -12.36 -3.75
N ILE A 200 -14.96 -13.63 -3.32
CA ILE A 200 -13.91 -14.65 -3.52
C ILE A 200 -13.66 -14.82 -5.03
N CYS A 201 -12.48 -14.44 -5.51
CA CYS A 201 -12.00 -14.90 -6.81
C CYS A 201 -11.26 -16.22 -6.60
N THR A 202 -11.88 -17.31 -7.04
CA THR A 202 -11.21 -18.63 -7.07
C THR A 202 -10.05 -18.60 -8.10
N PRO A 203 -9.04 -19.50 -7.99
CA PRO A 203 -7.88 -19.50 -8.89
C PRO A 203 -8.21 -19.50 -10.38
N ARG A 204 -9.40 -20.00 -10.77
CA ARG A 204 -9.87 -20.04 -12.17
C ARG A 204 -10.31 -18.66 -12.70
N GLN A 205 -10.74 -17.75 -11.83
CA GLN A 205 -11.12 -16.37 -12.19
C GLN A 205 -9.91 -15.43 -12.32
N ASN A 206 -8.79 -15.77 -11.66
CA ASN A 206 -7.53 -15.02 -11.77
C ASN A 206 -6.97 -15.02 -13.20
N ASN A 207 -7.07 -16.13 -13.94
CA ASN A 207 -6.58 -16.16 -15.32
C ASN A 207 -7.43 -15.32 -16.28
N PHE A 208 -8.73 -15.18 -16.04
CA PHE A 208 -9.60 -14.41 -16.94
C PHE A 208 -9.50 -12.90 -16.67
N ARG A 209 -9.50 -12.47 -15.40
CA ARG A 209 -9.45 -11.05 -15.06
C ARG A 209 -8.04 -10.45 -15.03
N MET A 210 -7.00 -11.20 -14.66
CA MET A 210 -5.63 -10.69 -14.86
C MET A 210 -5.35 -10.54 -16.35
N GLN A 211 -5.83 -11.45 -17.21
CA GLN A 211 -5.69 -11.27 -18.65
C GLN A 211 -6.50 -10.08 -19.15
N GLU A 212 -7.76 -9.88 -18.76
CA GLU A 212 -8.54 -8.71 -19.22
C GLU A 212 -7.97 -7.37 -18.76
N HIS A 213 -7.53 -7.26 -17.49
CA HIS A 213 -6.99 -6.00 -16.97
C HIS A 213 -5.56 -5.72 -17.46
N LEU A 214 -4.74 -6.76 -17.69
CA LEU A 214 -3.45 -6.62 -18.36
C LEU A 214 -3.64 -6.35 -19.85
N PHE A 215 -4.59 -7.00 -20.53
CA PHE A 215 -4.87 -6.84 -21.96
C PHE A 215 -5.36 -5.43 -22.30
N GLN A 216 -6.20 -4.82 -21.45
CA GLN A 216 -6.59 -3.42 -21.58
C GLN A 216 -5.41 -2.45 -21.41
N LYS A 217 -4.42 -2.77 -20.54
CA LYS A 217 -3.19 -1.98 -20.37
C LYS A 217 -2.16 -2.22 -21.49
N TRP A 218 -2.15 -3.39 -22.13
CA TRP A 218 -1.28 -3.71 -23.27
C TRP A 218 -1.78 -3.15 -24.61
N GLN A 219 -3.08 -2.86 -24.74
CA GLN A 219 -3.63 -2.23 -25.95
C GLN A 219 -3.48 -0.70 -26.01
N GLN A 220 -2.85 -0.08 -25.00
CA GLN A 220 -2.55 1.36 -24.96
C GLN A 220 -1.03 1.64 -25.00
N ILE A 221 -0.22 0.67 -25.44
CA ILE A 221 1.18 0.83 -25.80
C ILE A 221 1.30 0.70 -27.32
#